data_AF-A0A7Z9FBM8-F1
#
_entry.id   AF-A0A7Z9FBM8-F1
#
_cell.length_a   1.000
_cell.length_b   1.000
_cell.length_c   1.000
_cell.angle_alpha   90.00
_cell.angle_beta   90.00
_cell.angle_gamma   90.00
#
_symmetry.space_group_name_H-M   'P 1'
#
loop_
_entity.id
_entity.type
_entity.pdbx_description
1 polymer ?
#
loop_
_entity_poly.entity_id
_entity_poly.type
_entity_poly.pdbx_seq_one_letter_code
_entity_poly.pdbx_strand_id
1 'polypeptide(L)'
;FTGKNTSGSTIVSELLTLVSVLTTTGYPGTEMADPFLKFFLLVFIFLAVVGGTTGSTSGGFKLMRLALLIRQAKRELVRLVHPHAVVPIKYGRFAVTQSFLQSLWVFFIGYIFCLAALAVTLSCFGIDFATAVISAVSALTNSGPALLHLSDLNVNFAIVSDGAKLTIMIGMLVGRLELLALLVLLNFSFWRP
;
A
#
# COMPACT_ATOMS: atom_id res chain seq x y z
N PHE A 1 -27.49 8.42 -10.77
CA PHE A 1 -27.08 7.04 -11.15
C PHE A 1 -27.92 6.02 -10.38
N THR A 2 -29.24 6.08 -10.56
CA THR A 2 -30.24 5.21 -9.94
C THR A 2 -30.80 4.30 -11.02
N GLY A 3 -30.01 3.30 -11.42
CA GLY A 3 -30.39 2.31 -12.42
C GLY A 3 -30.48 0.94 -11.76
N LYS A 4 -31.66 0.34 -11.81
CA LYS A 4 -32.02 -0.98 -11.24
C LYS A 4 -30.90 -2.01 -11.36
N ASN A 5 -30.62 -2.67 -10.23
CA ASN A 5 -29.77 -3.86 -10.08
C ASN A 5 -30.22 -4.96 -11.07
N THR A 6 -29.56 -5.00 -12.23
CA THR A 6 -29.48 -6.20 -13.05
C THR A 6 -28.20 -6.92 -12.63
N SER A 7 -28.22 -8.25 -12.48
CA SER A 7 -27.05 -9.00 -11.96
C SER A 7 -25.76 -8.76 -12.76
N GLY A 8 -25.85 -8.35 -14.02
CA GLY A 8 -24.70 -7.92 -14.83
C GLY A 8 -24.13 -6.55 -14.44
N SER A 9 -24.95 -5.62 -13.95
CA SER A 9 -24.50 -4.29 -13.49
C SER A 9 -23.72 -4.33 -12.17
N THR A 10 -24.07 -5.26 -11.27
CA THR A 10 -23.38 -5.47 -9.98
C THR A 10 -21.98 -6.07 -10.16
N ILE A 11 -21.82 -7.06 -11.05
CA ILE A 11 -20.50 -7.67 -11.29
C ILE A 11 -19.52 -6.63 -11.85
N VAL A 12 -19.99 -5.76 -12.76
CA VAL A 12 -19.15 -4.72 -13.35
C VAL A 12 -18.75 -3.67 -12.32
N SER A 13 -19.66 -3.25 -11.42
CA SER A 13 -19.34 -2.27 -10.38
C SER A 13 -18.38 -2.82 -9.32
N GLU A 14 -18.52 -4.08 -8.93
CA GLU A 14 -17.60 -4.77 -8.02
C GLU A 14 -16.20 -4.92 -8.64
N LEU A 15 -16.13 -5.36 -9.90
CA LEU A 15 -14.86 -5.52 -10.61
C LEU A 15 -14.16 -4.17 -10.82
N LEU A 16 -14.92 -3.10 -11.10
CA LEU A 16 -14.40 -1.74 -11.18
C LEU A 16 -13.82 -1.28 -9.83
N THR A 17 -14.50 -1.58 -8.73
CA THR A 17 -14.02 -1.25 -7.37
C THR A 17 -12.72 -1.99 -7.05
N LEU A 18 -12.66 -3.28 -7.39
CA LEU A 18 -11.48 -4.12 -7.20
C LEU A 18 -10.29 -3.57 -7.99
N VAL A 19 -10.48 -3.30 -9.29
CA VAL A 19 -9.44 -2.74 -10.16
C VAL A 19 -9.01 -1.37 -9.66
N SER A 20 -9.95 -0.54 -9.20
CA SER A 20 -9.68 0.80 -8.67
C SER A 20 -8.73 0.76 -7.46
N VAL A 21 -9.01 -0.14 -6.52
CA VAL A 21 -8.23 -0.31 -5.29
C VAL A 21 -6.85 -0.89 -5.59
N LEU A 22 -6.78 -1.90 -6.47
CA LEU A 22 -5.53 -2.50 -6.96
C LEU A 22 -4.61 -1.49 -7.64
N THR A 23 -5.19 -0.68 -8.52
CA THR A 23 -4.44 0.29 -9.32
C THR A 23 -4.23 1.61 -8.59
N THR A 24 -4.70 1.73 -7.34
CA THR A 24 -4.63 2.94 -6.52
C THR A 24 -5.24 4.17 -7.22
N THR A 25 -6.26 3.96 -8.07
CA THR A 25 -6.91 5.07 -8.81
C THR A 25 -7.90 5.82 -7.95
N GLY A 26 -8.46 5.18 -6.93
CA GLY A 26 -9.30 5.84 -5.94
C GLY A 26 -10.71 6.17 -6.42
N TYR A 27 -11.18 5.52 -7.48
CA TYR A 27 -12.57 5.60 -7.92
C TYR A 27 -13.49 5.00 -6.84
N PRO A 28 -14.40 5.79 -6.24
CA PRO A 28 -15.36 5.28 -5.27
C PRO A 28 -16.39 4.41 -6.01
N GLY A 29 -16.34 3.11 -5.74
CA GLY A 29 -17.29 2.14 -6.28
C GLY A 29 -18.65 2.22 -5.61
N THR A 30 -19.50 1.24 -5.91
CA THR A 30 -20.76 1.03 -5.18
C THR A 30 -20.46 0.48 -3.79
N GLU A 31 -21.26 0.87 -2.79
CA GLU A 31 -21.17 0.30 -1.44
C GLU A 31 -21.26 -1.23 -1.51
N MET A 32 -20.32 -1.92 -0.86
CA MET A 32 -20.30 -3.38 -0.82
C MET A 32 -21.39 -3.87 0.16
N ALA A 33 -22.61 -4.00 -0.35
CA ALA A 33 -23.75 -4.51 0.44
C ALA A 33 -23.57 -6.00 0.81
N ASP A 34 -22.82 -6.76 0.01
CA ASP A 34 -22.72 -8.21 0.17
C ASP A 34 -21.75 -8.62 1.30
N PRO A 35 -22.23 -9.39 2.31
CA PRO A 35 -21.40 -9.89 3.41
C PRO A 35 -20.21 -10.74 2.94
N PHE A 36 -20.36 -11.43 1.81
CA PHE A 36 -19.30 -12.23 1.21
C PHE A 36 -18.11 -11.37 0.78
N LEU A 37 -18.36 -10.15 0.31
CA LEU A 37 -17.32 -9.24 -0.17
C LEU A 37 -16.58 -8.55 0.99
N LYS A 38 -17.25 -8.35 2.13
CA LYS A 38 -16.64 -7.89 3.39
C LYS A 38 -15.60 -8.89 3.93
N PHE A 39 -15.79 -10.19 3.71
CA PHE A 39 -14.77 -11.20 4.05
C PHE A 39 -13.43 -10.95 3.32
N PHE A 40 -13.49 -10.41 2.10
CA PHE A 40 -12.30 -10.09 1.30
C PHE A 40 -11.73 -8.69 1.54
N LEU A 41 -12.30 -7.90 2.45
CA LEU A 41 -11.84 -6.54 2.75
C LEU A 41 -10.35 -6.50 3.11
N LEU A 42 -9.89 -7.45 3.94
CA LEU A 42 -8.47 -7.55 4.31
C LEU A 42 -7.59 -7.86 3.09
N VAL A 43 -8.08 -8.68 2.16
CA VAL A 43 -7.40 -8.97 0.90
C VAL A 43 -7.31 -7.69 0.05
N PHE A 44 -8.37 -6.90 -0.05
CA PHE A 44 -8.34 -5.63 -0.79
C PHE A 44 -7.41 -4.59 -0.17
N ILE A 45 -7.36 -4.48 1.15
CA ILE A 45 -6.38 -3.65 1.85
C ILE A 45 -4.96 -4.12 1.53
N PHE A 46 -4.71 -5.42 1.59
CA PHE A 46 -3.40 -5.97 1.25
C PHE A 46 -3.02 -5.66 -0.20
N LEU A 47 -3.96 -5.83 -1.13
CA LEU A 47 -3.79 -5.51 -2.55
C LEU A 47 -3.48 -4.02 -2.76
N ALA A 48 -4.15 -3.11 -2.04
CA ALA A 48 -3.86 -1.68 -2.07
C ALA A 48 -2.44 -1.36 -1.56
N VAL A 49 -2.00 -2.03 -0.49
CA VAL A 49 -0.64 -1.89 0.05
C VAL A 49 0.41 -2.34 -0.95
N VAL A 50 0.17 -3.43 -1.68
CA VAL A 50 1.07 -3.91 -2.74
C VAL A 50 1.07 -2.95 -3.92
N GLY A 51 -0.09 -2.45 -4.33
CA GLY A 51 -0.25 -1.51 -5.42
C GLY A 51 0.09 -2.10 -6.79
N GLY A 52 0.46 -1.22 -7.72
CA GLY A 52 0.69 -1.57 -9.12
C GLY A 52 2.12 -2.03 -9.45
N THR A 53 2.42 -2.03 -10.75
CA THR A 53 3.73 -2.42 -11.30
C THR A 53 4.77 -1.29 -11.19
N THR A 54 6.06 -1.64 -11.31
CA THR A 54 7.15 -0.64 -11.38
C THR A 54 7.03 0.20 -12.64
N GLY A 55 7.29 1.51 -12.54
CA GLY A 55 7.17 2.46 -13.66
C GLY A 55 5.74 2.95 -13.94
N SER A 56 4.75 2.48 -13.15
CA SER A 56 3.39 3.01 -13.16
C SER A 56 3.23 4.19 -12.18
N THR A 57 2.24 5.05 -12.44
CA THR A 57 1.80 6.16 -11.56
C THR A 57 1.07 5.71 -10.28
N SER A 58 0.85 4.40 -10.14
CA SER A 58 0.30 3.78 -8.92
C SER A 58 1.16 4.06 -7.68
N GLY A 59 0.57 4.01 -6.49
CA GLY A 59 1.32 4.08 -5.24
C GLY A 59 1.63 2.69 -4.64
N GLY A 60 1.92 2.68 -3.35
CA GLY A 60 2.14 1.46 -2.55
C GLY A 60 3.57 0.89 -2.63
N PHE A 61 3.72 -0.33 -2.13
CA PHE A 61 5.01 -1.02 -2.02
C PHE A 61 5.60 -1.44 -3.37
N LYS A 62 4.77 -1.57 -4.40
CA LYS A 62 5.05 -2.06 -5.77
C LYS A 62 5.23 -3.57 -5.87
N LEU A 63 4.57 -4.14 -6.89
CA LEU A 63 4.54 -5.59 -7.13
C LEU A 63 5.93 -6.20 -7.40
N MET A 64 6.82 -5.45 -8.06
CA MET A 64 8.20 -5.89 -8.32
C MET A 64 8.97 -6.10 -7.01
N ARG A 65 8.86 -5.16 -6.06
CA ARG A 65 9.58 -5.22 -4.78
C ARG A 65 9.10 -6.42 -3.97
N LEU A 66 7.79 -6.66 -3.95
CA LEU A 66 7.20 -7.83 -3.31
C LEU A 66 7.69 -9.14 -3.95
N ALA A 67 7.70 -9.23 -5.29
CA ALA A 67 8.16 -10.41 -6.00
C ALA A 67 9.64 -10.73 -5.71
N LEU A 68 10.48 -9.71 -5.57
CA LEU A 68 11.89 -9.86 -5.20
C LEU A 68 12.08 -10.34 -3.77
N LEU A 69 11.33 -9.79 -2.82
CA LEU A 69 11.34 -10.26 -1.43
C LEU A 69 10.90 -11.72 -1.31
N ILE A 70 9.84 -12.13 -2.04
CA ILE A 70 9.40 -13.53 -2.07
C ILE A 70 10.49 -14.45 -2.66
N ARG A 71 11.16 -14.03 -3.74
CA ARG A 71 12.29 -14.80 -4.30
C ARG A 71 13.46 -14.88 -3.33
N GLN A 72 13.71 -13.83 -2.56
CA GLN A 72 14.73 -13.83 -1.51
C GLN A 72 14.38 -14.76 -0.36
N ALA A 73 13.14 -14.73 0.12
CA ALA A 73 12.67 -15.64 1.15
C ALA A 73 12.81 -17.12 0.71
N LYS A 74 12.41 -17.44 -0.53
CA LYS A 74 12.60 -18.78 -1.11
C LYS A 74 14.08 -19.18 -1.17
N ARG A 75 14.97 -18.25 -1.54
CA ARG A 75 16.41 -18.50 -1.55
C ARG A 75 16.93 -18.82 -0.16
N GLU A 76 16.55 -18.05 0.85
CA GLU A 76 17.03 -18.30 2.21
C GLU A 76 16.48 -19.60 2.79
N LEU A 77 15.23 -19.98 2.46
CA LEU A 77 14.71 -21.31 2.79
C LEU A 77 15.55 -22.43 2.18
N VAL A 78 15.97 -22.30 0.92
CA VAL A 78 16.85 -23.30 0.29
C VAL A 78 18.23 -23.34 0.95
N ARG A 79 18.78 -22.19 1.36
CA ARG A 79 20.07 -22.11 2.07
C ARG A 79 20.03 -22.71 3.47
N LEU A 80 18.89 -22.66 4.15
CA LEU A 80 18.71 -23.34 5.43
C LEU A 80 18.85 -24.87 5.28
N VAL A 81 18.43 -25.43 4.15
CA VAL A 81 18.57 -26.87 3.84
C VAL A 81 19.95 -27.17 3.23
N HIS A 82 20.44 -26.28 2.37
CA HIS A 82 21.71 -26.45 1.64
C HIS A 82 22.62 -25.22 1.86
N PRO A 83 23.42 -25.18 2.94
CA PRO A 83 24.17 -23.99 3.35
C PRO A 83 25.23 -23.53 2.34
N HIS A 84 25.72 -24.43 1.47
CA HIS A 84 26.69 -24.11 0.42
C HIS A 84 26.05 -23.80 -0.95
N ALA A 85 24.72 -23.78 -1.05
CA ALA A 85 24.04 -23.54 -2.32
C ALA A 85 24.14 -22.06 -2.75
N VAL A 86 24.75 -21.85 -3.92
CA VAL A 86 24.78 -20.53 -4.59
C VAL A 86 23.56 -20.41 -5.49
N VAL A 87 22.49 -19.83 -4.94
CA VAL A 87 21.23 -19.61 -5.68
C VAL A 87 21.13 -18.12 -6.08
N PRO A 88 21.39 -17.77 -7.35
CA PRO A 88 21.28 -16.39 -7.81
C PRO A 88 19.81 -15.96 -7.92
N ILE A 89 19.50 -14.75 -7.47
CA ILE A 89 18.17 -14.15 -7.68
C ILE A 89 18.22 -13.34 -8.96
N LYS A 90 17.36 -13.71 -9.92
CA LYS A 90 17.21 -12.99 -11.20
C LYS A 90 15.85 -12.32 -11.25
N TYR A 91 15.76 -11.19 -11.95
CA TYR A 91 14.49 -10.57 -12.34
C TYR A 91 14.53 -10.22 -13.82
N GLY A 92 13.72 -10.91 -14.62
CA GLY A 92 13.86 -10.89 -16.08
C GLY A 92 15.25 -11.37 -16.50
N ARG A 93 15.96 -10.53 -17.27
CA ARG A 93 17.31 -10.81 -17.78
C ARG A 93 18.43 -10.37 -16.83
N PHE A 94 18.11 -9.65 -15.76
CA PHE A 94 19.11 -9.05 -14.88
C PHE A 94 19.29 -9.86 -13.59
N ALA A 95 20.54 -10.07 -13.20
CA ALA A 95 20.87 -10.60 -11.88
C ALA A 95 20.75 -9.48 -10.83
N VAL A 96 20.07 -9.76 -9.73
CA VAL A 96 19.85 -8.79 -8.66
C VAL A 96 21.01 -8.89 -7.67
N THR A 97 21.67 -7.76 -7.41
CA THR A 97 22.78 -7.68 -6.44
C THR A 97 22.27 -7.78 -4.99
N GLN A 98 23.12 -8.23 -4.08
CA GLN A 98 22.77 -8.33 -2.67
C GLN A 98 22.54 -6.96 -2.02
N SER A 99 23.26 -5.92 -2.45
CA SER A 99 23.09 -4.55 -1.96
C SER A 99 21.70 -3.99 -2.30
N PHE A 100 21.18 -4.31 -3.49
CA PHE A 100 19.81 -3.95 -3.86
C PHE A 100 18.77 -4.67 -2.98
N LEU A 101 18.98 -5.96 -2.69
CA LEU A 101 18.10 -6.72 -1.79
C LEU A 101 18.12 -6.17 -0.37
N GLN A 102 19.27 -5.75 0.16
CA GLN A 102 19.34 -5.08 1.46
C GLN A 102 18.57 -3.75 1.46
N SER A 103 18.69 -2.96 0.39
CA SER A 103 17.96 -1.70 0.23
C SER A 103 16.44 -1.93 0.19
N LEU A 104 15.98 -3.02 -0.42
CA LEU A 104 14.57 -3.44 -0.41
C LEU A 104 14.05 -3.75 1.01
N TRP A 105 14.86 -4.39 1.86
CA TRP A 105 14.48 -4.66 3.25
C TRP A 105 14.38 -3.38 4.07
N VAL A 106 15.33 -2.46 3.91
CA VAL A 106 15.28 -1.14 4.56
C VAL A 106 14.01 -0.39 4.13
N PHE A 107 13.70 -0.41 2.83
CA PHE A 107 12.47 0.17 2.31
C PHE A 107 11.21 -0.49 2.91
N PHE A 108 11.17 -1.82 3.01
CA PHE A 108 10.03 -2.56 3.58
C PHE A 108 9.79 -2.24 5.06
N ILE A 109 10.85 -2.21 5.86
CA ILE A 109 10.76 -1.86 7.27
C ILE A 109 10.34 -0.39 7.44
N GLY A 110 10.93 0.52 6.66
CA GLY A 110 10.55 1.94 6.66
C GLY A 110 9.09 2.17 6.26
N TYR A 111 8.59 1.40 5.30
CA TYR A 111 7.19 1.44 4.87
C TYR A 111 6.23 1.04 5.99
N ILE A 112 6.51 -0.08 6.68
CA ILE A 112 5.70 -0.54 7.83
C ILE A 112 5.76 0.50 8.96
N PHE A 113 6.93 1.04 9.25
CA PHE A 113 7.10 2.05 10.30
C PHE A 113 6.31 3.32 9.99
N CYS A 114 6.35 3.80 8.75
CA CYS A 114 5.59 4.98 8.33
C CYS A 114 4.08 4.75 8.45
N LEU A 115 3.59 3.58 8.01
CA LEU A 115 2.19 3.19 8.14
C LEU A 115 1.76 3.17 9.62
N ALA A 116 2.55 2.55 10.49
CA ALA A 116 2.28 2.51 11.93
C ALA A 116 2.28 3.92 12.56
N ALA A 117 3.26 4.75 12.23
CA ALA A 117 3.35 6.12 12.73
C ALA A 117 2.15 6.98 12.30
N LEU A 118 1.72 6.87 11.03
CA LEU A 118 0.52 7.55 10.54
C LEU A 118 -0.74 7.05 11.26
N ALA A 119 -0.91 5.74 11.44
CA ALA A 119 -2.08 5.19 12.12
C ALA A 119 -2.15 5.65 13.59
N VAL A 120 -1.03 5.64 14.31
CA VAL A 120 -0.96 6.10 15.71
C VAL A 120 -1.28 7.59 15.81
N THR A 121 -0.68 8.42 14.96
CA THR A 121 -0.92 9.87 14.97
C THR A 121 -2.37 10.21 14.62
N LEU A 122 -2.97 9.54 13.64
CA LEU A 122 -4.40 9.66 13.33
C LEU A 122 -5.28 9.25 14.52
N SER A 123 -4.92 8.17 15.22
CA SER A 123 -5.66 7.73 16.39
C SER A 123 -5.58 8.73 17.55
N CYS A 124 -4.43 9.41 17.73
CA CYS A 124 -4.28 10.49 18.71
C CYS A 124 -5.22 11.68 18.45
N PHE A 125 -5.67 11.88 17.20
CA PHE A 125 -6.65 12.92 16.86
C PHE A 125 -8.12 12.50 17.08
N GLY A 126 -8.36 11.36 17.74
CA GLY A 126 -9.69 10.88 18.10
C GLY A 126 -10.37 10.05 17.00
N ILE A 127 -9.62 9.63 15.98
CA ILE A 127 -10.12 8.70 14.96
C ILE A 127 -10.02 7.27 15.53
N ASP A 128 -11.09 6.49 15.36
CA ASP A 128 -11.11 5.09 15.76
C ASP A 128 -9.95 4.31 15.11
N PHE A 129 -9.38 3.33 15.84
CA PHE A 129 -8.16 2.64 15.43
C PHE A 129 -8.28 1.97 14.06
N ALA A 130 -9.40 1.27 13.78
CA ALA A 130 -9.60 0.62 12.48
C ALA A 130 -9.63 1.65 11.35
N THR A 131 -10.35 2.75 11.58
CA THR A 131 -10.46 3.88 10.65
C THR A 131 -9.12 4.57 10.42
N ALA A 132 -8.32 4.73 11.48
CA ALA A 132 -7.00 5.34 11.43
C ALA A 132 -6.02 4.49 10.60
N VAL A 133 -6.04 3.17 10.77
CA VAL A 133 -5.22 2.25 9.97
C VAL A 133 -5.60 2.30 8.50
N ILE A 134 -6.89 2.24 8.17
CA ILE A 134 -7.35 2.29 6.78
C ILE A 134 -7.04 3.64 6.13
N SER A 135 -7.20 4.73 6.89
CA SER A 135 -6.83 6.08 6.44
C SER A 135 -5.32 6.22 6.22
N ALA A 136 -4.50 5.66 7.11
CA ALA A 136 -3.04 5.65 6.97
C ALA A 136 -2.60 4.85 5.73
N VAL A 137 -3.20 3.67 5.51
CA VAL A 137 -2.96 2.87 4.29
C VAL A 137 -3.34 3.68 3.05
N SER A 138 -4.56 4.24 3.02
CA SER A 138 -5.05 5.04 1.88
C SER A 138 -4.14 6.24 1.56
N ALA A 139 -3.67 6.95 2.60
CA ALA A 139 -2.74 8.06 2.44
C ALA A 139 -1.40 7.59 1.88
N LEU A 140 -0.79 6.56 2.48
CA LEU A 140 0.54 6.08 2.09
C LEU A 140 0.55 5.41 0.70
N THR A 141 -0.51 4.69 0.34
CA THR A 141 -0.65 4.07 -1.00
C THR A 141 -1.18 5.05 -2.03
N ASN A 142 -1.61 6.25 -1.62
CA ASN A 142 -2.34 7.21 -2.47
C ASN A 142 -3.58 6.60 -3.14
N SER A 143 -4.21 5.61 -2.51
CA SER A 143 -5.41 4.94 -3.04
C SER A 143 -6.67 5.78 -2.91
N GLY A 144 -6.66 6.84 -2.08
CA GLY A 144 -7.78 7.77 -1.96
C GLY A 144 -9.06 7.13 -1.36
N PRO A 145 -10.25 7.66 -1.70
CA PRO A 145 -11.49 7.34 -1.00
C PRO A 145 -11.99 5.92 -1.25
N ALA A 146 -11.58 5.27 -2.34
CA ALA A 146 -12.00 3.90 -2.66
C ALA A 146 -11.78 2.91 -1.51
N LEU A 147 -10.65 3.02 -0.79
CA LEU A 147 -10.36 2.13 0.34
C LEU A 147 -11.23 2.41 1.56
N LEU A 148 -11.66 3.66 1.75
CA LEU A 148 -12.52 4.07 2.86
C LEU A 148 -13.96 3.64 2.62
N HIS A 149 -14.44 3.79 1.39
CA HIS A 149 -15.76 3.30 0.95
C HIS A 149 -15.88 1.78 1.09
N LEU A 150 -14.80 1.02 0.91
CA LEU A 150 -14.80 -0.44 1.13
C LEU A 150 -14.99 -0.83 2.59
N SER A 151 -14.64 0.05 3.53
CA SER A 151 -14.56 -0.29 4.94
C SER A 151 -15.80 0.02 5.75
N ASP A 152 -16.88 0.54 5.14
CA ASP A 152 -18.04 1.18 5.79
C ASP A 152 -17.67 2.39 6.68
N LEU A 153 -16.39 2.61 6.95
CA LEU A 153 -15.82 3.72 7.69
C LEU A 153 -15.67 4.91 6.72
N ASN A 154 -16.80 5.48 6.32
CA ASN A 154 -16.84 6.71 5.53
C ASN A 154 -16.29 7.88 6.35
N VAL A 155 -14.97 8.08 6.30
CA VAL A 155 -14.34 9.27 6.86
C VAL A 155 -14.64 10.44 5.95
N ASN A 156 -15.55 11.30 6.39
CA ASN A 156 -15.71 12.59 5.75
C ASN A 156 -14.53 13.49 6.14
N PHE A 157 -13.52 13.57 5.28
CA PHE A 157 -12.33 14.40 5.48
C PHE A 157 -12.63 15.89 5.69
N ALA A 158 -13.83 16.37 5.35
CA ALA A 158 -14.23 17.75 5.64
C ALA A 158 -14.40 18.01 7.16
N ILE A 159 -14.81 16.99 7.92
CA ILE A 159 -15.16 17.09 9.35
C ILE A 159 -13.97 16.71 10.25
N VAL A 160 -12.92 16.12 9.67
CA VAL A 160 -11.71 15.71 10.39
C VAL A 160 -10.95 16.94 10.93
N SER A 161 -10.30 16.79 12.09
CA SER A 161 -9.48 17.85 12.70
C SER A 161 -8.33 18.28 11.78
N ASP A 162 -7.93 19.54 11.88
CA ASP A 162 -6.89 20.09 10.98
C ASP A 162 -5.54 19.39 11.14
N GLY A 163 -5.20 18.92 12.36
CA GLY A 163 -4.00 18.13 12.61
C GLY A 163 -4.03 16.76 11.90
N ALA A 164 -5.17 16.08 11.89
CA ALA A 164 -5.33 14.82 11.18
C ALA A 164 -5.28 15.02 9.66
N LYS A 165 -5.86 16.10 9.11
CA LYS A 165 -5.71 16.46 7.69
C LYS A 165 -4.24 16.65 7.32
N LEU A 166 -3.49 17.38 8.14
CA LEU A 166 -2.05 17.60 7.92
C LEU A 166 -1.27 16.28 7.93
N THR A 167 -1.59 15.39 8.86
CA THR A 167 -1.00 14.06 8.96
C THR A 167 -1.25 13.23 7.68
N ILE A 168 -2.48 13.26 7.17
CA ILE A 168 -2.85 12.59 5.91
C ILE A 168 -2.10 13.19 4.72
N MET A 169 -1.99 14.51 4.63
CA MET A 169 -1.24 15.19 3.58
C MET A 169 0.24 14.78 3.59
N ILE A 170 0.88 14.74 4.76
CA ILE A 170 2.25 14.24 4.90
C ILE A 170 2.35 12.78 4.45
N GLY A 171 1.40 11.94 4.87
CA GLY A 171 1.35 10.53 4.46
C GLY A 171 1.27 10.36 2.94
N MET A 172 0.45 11.16 2.25
CA MET A 172 0.34 11.16 0.79
C MET A 172 1.64 11.62 0.11
N LEU A 173 2.28 12.67 0.64
CA LEU A 173 3.58 13.13 0.14
C LEU A 173 4.65 12.05 0.28
N VAL A 174 4.72 11.39 1.44
CA VAL A 174 5.66 10.27 1.68
C VAL A 174 5.35 9.09 0.78
N GLY A 175 4.07 8.82 0.50
CA GLY A 175 3.64 7.78 -0.43
C GLY A 175 4.02 8.07 -1.89
N ARG A 176 3.97 9.35 -2.29
CA ARG A 176 4.28 9.79 -3.67
C ARG A 176 5.77 9.95 -3.91
N LEU A 177 6.48 10.54 -2.95
CA LEU A 177 7.94 10.64 -2.95
C LEU A 177 8.45 9.28 -2.47
N GLU A 178 8.63 8.33 -3.38
CA GLU A 178 9.03 6.95 -3.05
C GLU A 178 9.93 6.90 -1.81
N LEU A 179 9.55 6.16 -0.77
CA LEU A 179 10.12 6.20 0.58
C LEU A 179 11.66 6.15 0.63
N LEU A 180 12.32 5.56 -0.38
CA LEU A 180 13.78 5.59 -0.57
C LEU A 180 14.33 7.01 -0.84
N ALA A 181 13.69 7.80 -1.70
CA ALA A 181 14.08 9.18 -1.96
C ALA A 181 13.95 10.03 -0.69
N LEU A 182 12.90 9.79 0.10
CA LEU A 182 12.69 10.47 1.38
C LEU A 182 13.72 10.03 2.43
N LEU A 183 14.04 8.73 2.51
CA LEU A 183 15.10 8.22 3.38
C LEU A 183 16.48 8.80 3.02
N VAL A 184 16.77 8.95 1.73
CA VAL A 184 18.02 9.57 1.25
C VAL A 184 18.04 11.05 1.60
N LEU A 185 16.92 11.75 1.46
CA LEU A 185 16.80 13.16 1.83
C LEU A 185 16.92 13.38 3.35
N LEU A 186 16.45 12.44 4.17
CA LEU A 186 16.64 12.49 5.63
C LEU A 186 18.04 12.06 6.07
N ASN A 187 18.83 11.43 5.18
CA ASN A 187 20.20 11.06 5.49
C ASN A 187 21.10 12.30 5.39
N PHE A 188 21.50 12.86 6.53
CA PHE A 188 22.44 13.99 6.62
C PHE A 188 23.78 13.75 5.90
N SER A 189 24.18 12.49 5.66
CA SER A 189 25.37 12.18 4.87
C SER A 189 25.21 12.52 3.38
N PHE A 190 23.98 12.60 2.85
CA PHE A 190 23.71 13.06 1.49
C PHE A 190 23.89 14.58 1.34
N TRP A 191 23.71 15.33 2.43
CA TRP A 191 23.79 16.79 2.45
C TRP A 191 25.20 17.33 2.67
N ARG A 192 26.16 16.44 2.95
CA ARG A 192 27.57 16.82 3.05
C ARG A 192 28.20 16.71 1.65
N PRO A 193 28.79 17.80 1.12
CA PRO A 193 29.43 17.84 -0.19
C PRO A 193 30.66 16.93 -0.28
#